data_AF-A0A1H8A6E6-F1
#
_entry.id   AF-A0A1H8A6E6-F1
#
_cell.length_a   1.000
_cell.length_b   1.000
_cell.length_c   1.000
_cell.angle_alpha   90.00
_cell.angle_beta   90.00
_cell.angle_gamma   90.00
#
_symmetry.space_group_name_H-M   'P 1'
#
loop_
_entity.id
_entity.type
_entity.pdbx_description
1 polymer ?
#
loop_
_entity_poly.entity_id
_entity_poly.type
_entity_poly.pdbx_seq_one_letter_code
_entity_poly.pdbx_strand_id
1 'polypeptide(L)'
;MKESAYAILSRILKLKFGKQLKDSGVEFHCIYKMINLETDKENYLLVLNDTEIRFVKNRDFIGHFIRFLSSNLEKLNKRYQYLINLEPDEFSDEISIEREYKEIDYYIYKQNELLNLFTDFKQKSE
;
A
#
# COMPACT_ATOMS: atom_id res chain seq x y z
N MET A 1 -3.52 -25.64 -2.07
CA MET A 1 -2.88 -24.39 -1.58
C MET A 1 -3.90 -23.27 -1.70
N LYS A 2 -4.10 -22.46 -0.64
CA LYS A 2 -4.93 -21.25 -0.74
C LYS A 2 -4.21 -20.24 -1.63
N GLU A 3 -4.90 -19.68 -2.62
CA GLU A 3 -4.38 -18.61 -3.47
C GLU A 3 -4.21 -17.34 -2.61
N SER A 4 -3.07 -16.66 -2.69
CA SER A 4 -2.83 -15.44 -1.90
C SER A 4 -3.62 -14.25 -2.46
N ALA A 5 -3.92 -13.25 -1.61
CA ALA A 5 -4.59 -12.02 -2.05
C ALA A 5 -3.88 -11.36 -3.23
N TYR A 6 -2.54 -11.41 -3.26
CA TYR A 6 -1.71 -10.97 -4.37
C TYR A 6 -2.00 -11.67 -5.69
N ALA A 7 -2.09 -13.01 -5.69
CA ALA A 7 -2.34 -13.79 -6.90
C ALA A 7 -3.75 -13.53 -7.44
N ILE A 8 -4.75 -13.47 -6.55
CA ILE A 8 -6.13 -13.16 -6.90
C ILE A 8 -6.23 -11.75 -7.51
N LEU A 9 -5.64 -10.75 -6.85
CA LEU A 9 -5.66 -9.37 -7.33
C LEU A 9 -4.92 -9.23 -8.68
N SER A 10 -3.79 -9.91 -8.84
CA SER A 10 -3.02 -9.90 -10.09
C SER A 10 -3.85 -10.45 -11.25
N ARG A 11 -4.65 -11.49 -10.99
CA ARG A 11 -5.57 -12.09 -11.97
C ARG A 11 -6.73 -11.15 -12.32
N ILE A 12 -7.35 -10.52 -11.32
CA ILE A 12 -8.46 -9.57 -11.52
C ILE A 12 -8.00 -8.36 -12.33
N LEU A 13 -6.87 -7.76 -11.93
CA LEU A 13 -6.38 -6.52 -12.54
C LEU A 13 -5.55 -6.77 -13.81
N LYS A 14 -5.15 -8.01 -14.09
CA LYS A 14 -4.20 -8.38 -15.15
C LYS A 14 -2.86 -7.62 -15.04
N LEU A 15 -2.41 -7.40 -13.81
CA LEU A 15 -1.20 -6.65 -13.48
C LEU A 15 -0.28 -7.51 -12.61
N LYS A 16 1.04 -7.38 -12.77
CA LYS A 16 2.04 -8.10 -11.98
C LYS A 16 2.72 -7.13 -11.01
N PHE A 17 2.44 -7.25 -9.72
CA PHE A 17 2.99 -6.37 -8.67
C PHE A 17 3.83 -7.08 -7.59
N GLY A 18 3.91 -8.42 -7.63
CA GLY A 18 4.49 -9.19 -6.53
C GLY A 18 5.96 -8.87 -6.23
N LYS A 19 6.76 -8.45 -7.22
CA LYS A 19 8.16 -8.04 -6.98
C LYS A 19 8.27 -6.64 -6.39
N GLN A 20 7.34 -5.76 -6.75
CA GLN A 20 7.35 -4.35 -6.36
C GLN A 20 6.76 -4.12 -4.96
N LEU A 21 5.87 -5.01 -4.51
CA LEU A 21 5.28 -4.96 -3.16
C LEU A 21 6.20 -5.56 -2.08
N LYS A 22 7.19 -6.36 -2.49
CA LYS A 22 8.11 -7.00 -1.56
C LYS A 22 8.86 -5.94 -0.75
N ASP A 23 8.81 -6.08 0.58
CA ASP A 23 9.48 -5.21 1.54
C ASP A 23 9.06 -3.72 1.43
N SER A 24 7.87 -3.44 0.89
CA SER A 24 7.37 -2.06 0.70
C SER A 24 6.62 -1.49 1.91
N GLY A 25 6.39 -2.29 2.95
CA GLY A 25 5.49 -1.95 4.06
C GLY A 25 4.00 -1.94 3.66
N VAL A 26 3.66 -2.42 2.47
CA VAL A 26 2.27 -2.62 2.01
C VAL A 26 1.97 -4.11 1.97
N GLU A 27 1.00 -4.55 2.76
CA GLU A 27 0.61 -5.94 2.91
C GLU A 27 -0.83 -6.17 2.52
N PHE A 28 -1.08 -7.12 1.62
CA PHE A 28 -2.44 -7.55 1.26
C PHE A 28 -2.87 -8.70 2.15
N HIS A 29 -3.86 -8.46 3.01
CA HIS A 29 -4.35 -9.45 3.97
C HIS A 29 -5.39 -10.38 3.33
N CYS A 30 -6.43 -9.82 2.72
CA CYS A 30 -7.49 -10.59 2.07
C CYS A 30 -8.20 -9.79 0.98
N ILE A 31 -8.90 -10.52 0.10
CA ILE A 31 -9.74 -9.94 -0.93
C ILE A 31 -11.08 -10.65 -0.96
N TYR A 32 -12.16 -9.87 -1.04
CA TYR A 32 -13.53 -10.35 -1.13
C TYR A 32 -14.10 -10.01 -2.51
N LYS A 33 -14.92 -10.93 -3.02
CA LYS A 33 -15.90 -10.64 -4.06
C LYS A 33 -17.23 -10.40 -3.35
N MET A 34 -17.82 -9.23 -3.51
CA MET A 34 -19.08 -8.88 -2.87
C MET A 34 -20.16 -8.67 -3.93
N ILE A 35 -21.40 -8.99 -3.56
CA ILE A 35 -22.58 -8.80 -4.39
C ILE A 35 -23.51 -7.87 -3.61
N ASN A 36 -23.91 -6.77 -4.23
CA ASN A 36 -24.93 -5.90 -3.65
C ASN A 36 -26.30 -6.59 -3.79
N LEU A 37 -26.96 -6.88 -2.68
CA LEU A 37 -28.20 -7.68 -2.65
C LEU A 37 -29.43 -6.94 -3.21
N GLU A 38 -29.39 -5.62 -3.32
CA GLU A 38 -30.50 -4.82 -3.88
C GLU A 38 -30.40 -4.68 -5.40
N THR A 39 -29.17 -4.67 -5.93
CA THR A 39 -28.88 -4.34 -7.34
C THR A 39 -28.21 -5.47 -8.10
N ASP A 40 -27.90 -6.59 -7.44
CA ASP A 40 -27.12 -7.73 -7.93
C ASP A 40 -25.75 -7.35 -8.53
N LYS A 41 -25.24 -6.14 -8.23
CA LYS A 41 -23.96 -5.67 -8.76
C LYS A 41 -22.79 -6.25 -7.99
N GLU A 42 -21.84 -6.81 -8.74
CA GLU A 42 -20.59 -7.34 -8.19
C GLU A 42 -19.51 -6.25 -8.02
N ASN A 43 -18.76 -6.31 -6.94
CA ASN A 43 -17.56 -5.52 -6.71
C ASN A 43 -16.51 -6.31 -5.90
N TYR A 44 -15.31 -5.73 -5.76
CA TYR A 44 -14.22 -6.29 -4.99
C TYR A 44 -13.88 -5.40 -3.81
N LEU A 45 -13.42 -6.02 -2.72
CA LEU A 45 -12.88 -5.35 -1.54
C LEU A 45 -11.52 -5.97 -1.22
N LEU A 46 -10.46 -5.18 -1.30
CA LEU A 46 -9.12 -5.53 -0.84
C LEU A 46 -8.88 -4.94 0.55
N VAL A 47 -8.48 -5.78 1.50
CA VAL A 47 -7.98 -5.34 2.81
C VAL A 47 -6.46 -5.33 2.75
N LEU A 48 -5.87 -4.18 3.04
CA LEU A 48 -4.43 -3.98 3.07
C LEU A 48 -4.01 -3.09 4.24
N ASN A 49 -2.98 -3.50 4.97
CA ASN A 49 -2.62 -2.88 6.25
C ASN A 49 -3.91 -2.63 7.08
N ASP A 50 -4.10 -1.41 7.57
CA ASP A 50 -5.30 -0.97 8.30
C ASP A 50 -6.32 -0.23 7.40
N THR A 51 -6.45 -0.62 6.12
CA THR A 51 -7.30 0.08 5.14
C THR A 51 -8.02 -0.88 4.19
N GLU A 52 -9.17 -0.40 3.70
CA GLU A 52 -10.01 -1.07 2.71
C GLU A 52 -10.02 -0.32 1.37
N ILE A 53 -9.79 -1.05 0.27
CA ILE A 53 -9.98 -0.54 -1.10
C ILE A 53 -11.11 -1.30 -1.77
N ARG A 54 -12.20 -0.60 -2.07
CA ARG A 54 -13.32 -1.12 -2.86
C ARG A 54 -13.19 -0.70 -4.31
N PHE A 55 -13.46 -1.61 -5.24
CA PHE A 55 -13.36 -1.32 -6.67
C PHE A 55 -14.24 -2.25 -7.51
N VAL A 56 -14.71 -1.74 -8.65
CA VAL A 56 -15.39 -2.55 -9.67
C VAL A 56 -14.47 -2.74 -10.88
N LYS A 57 -13.77 -1.68 -11.27
CA LYS A 57 -12.87 -1.66 -12.43
C LYS A 57 -11.42 -1.40 -12.01
N ASN A 58 -10.49 -1.76 -12.90
CA ASN A 58 -9.07 -1.51 -12.69
C ASN A 58 -8.75 -0.04 -12.45
N ARG A 59 -9.42 0.88 -13.15
CA ARG A 59 -9.23 2.33 -12.98
C ARG A 59 -9.59 2.78 -11.56
N ASP A 60 -10.68 2.26 -11.00
CA ASP A 60 -11.12 2.57 -9.64
C ASP A 60 -10.05 2.10 -8.65
N PHE A 61 -9.59 0.85 -8.81
CA PHE A 61 -8.51 0.31 -7.99
C PHE A 61 -7.25 1.18 -8.04
N ILE A 62 -6.75 1.50 -9.25
CA ILE A 62 -5.53 2.29 -9.44
C ILE A 62 -5.68 3.66 -8.74
N GLY A 63 -6.83 4.31 -8.91
CA GLY A 63 -7.09 5.60 -8.26
C GLY A 63 -7.11 5.51 -6.73
N HIS A 64 -7.76 4.49 -6.17
CA HIS A 64 -7.79 4.27 -4.72
C HIS A 64 -6.42 3.86 -4.17
N PHE A 65 -5.67 3.03 -4.89
CA PHE A 65 -4.34 2.57 -4.48
C PHE A 65 -3.30 3.69 -4.51
N ILE A 66 -3.34 4.57 -5.51
CA ILE A 66 -2.52 5.80 -5.55
C ILE A 66 -2.81 6.67 -4.32
N ARG A 67 -4.09 6.90 -3.99
CA ARG A 67 -4.48 7.69 -2.81
C ARG A 67 -3.97 7.06 -1.51
N PHE A 68 -4.08 5.74 -1.39
CA PHE A 68 -3.53 4.99 -0.27
C PHE A 68 -2.02 5.23 -0.14
N LEU A 69 -1.25 5.04 -1.22
CA LEU A 69 0.20 5.23 -1.21
C LEU A 69 0.58 6.67 -0.84
N SER A 70 -0.09 7.68 -1.42
CA SER A 70 0.18 9.08 -1.07
C SER A 70 -0.10 9.37 0.40
N SER A 71 -1.21 8.87 0.95
CA SER A 71 -1.52 9.04 2.37
C SER A 71 -0.53 8.32 3.29
N ASN A 72 -0.10 7.12 2.90
CA ASN A 72 0.84 6.34 3.68
C ASN A 72 2.25 6.97 3.66
N LEU A 73 2.69 7.47 2.51
CA LEU A 73 3.93 8.24 2.38
C LEU A 73 3.91 9.50 3.25
N GLU A 74 2.78 10.21 3.35
CA GLU A 74 2.67 11.37 4.24
C GLU A 74 2.88 10.96 5.72
N LYS A 75 2.29 9.84 6.15
CA LYS A 75 2.46 9.30 7.51
C LYS A 75 3.91 8.88 7.78
N LEU A 76 4.52 8.14 6.85
CA LEU A 76 5.92 7.71 6.94
C LEU A 76 6.87 8.90 7.01
N ASN A 77 6.67 9.93 6.18
CA ASN A 77 7.49 11.13 6.22
C ASN A 77 7.34 11.88 7.55
N LYS A 78 6.11 11.99 8.10
CA LYS A 78 5.90 12.60 9.43
C LYS A 78 6.63 11.82 10.53
N ARG A 79 6.56 10.49 10.51
CA ARG A 79 7.26 9.64 11.50
C ARG A 79 8.78 9.73 11.34
N TYR A 80 9.27 9.71 10.11
CA TYR A 80 10.69 9.91 9.81
C TYR A 80 11.20 11.24 10.36
N GLN A 81 10.50 12.34 10.06
CA GLN A 81 10.86 13.67 10.56
C GLN A 81 10.82 13.75 12.09
N TYR A 82 9.87 13.07 12.73
CA TYR A 82 9.85 12.96 14.18
C TYR A 82 11.10 12.25 14.73
N LEU A 83 11.47 11.09 14.16
CA LEU A 83 12.57 10.27 14.66
C LEU A 83 13.94 10.95 14.49
N ILE A 84 14.18 11.62 13.36
CA ILE A 84 15.49 12.28 13.12
C ILE A 84 15.69 13.57 13.92
N ASN A 85 14.59 14.17 14.39
CA ASN A 85 14.62 15.38 15.22
C ASN A 85 14.36 15.07 16.69
N LEU A 86 14.31 13.79 17.06
CA LEU A 86 14.16 13.38 18.44
C LEU A 86 15.46 13.70 19.18
N GLU A 87 15.39 14.49 20.25
CA GLU A 87 16.51 14.69 21.17
C GLU A 87 16.51 13.51 22.17
N PRO A 88 17.46 12.56 22.09
CA PRO A 88 17.46 11.41 22.98
C PRO A 88 17.84 11.82 24.40
N ASP A 89 17.15 11.26 25.38
CA ASP A 89 17.45 11.37 26.80
C ASP A 89 18.20 10.13 27.34
N GLU A 90 18.50 10.11 28.63
CA GLU A 90 19.23 9.00 29.28
C GLU A 90 18.50 7.64 29.24
N PHE A 91 17.21 7.62 28.90
CA PHE A 91 16.40 6.40 28.79
C PHE A 91 16.11 6.00 27.34
N SER A 92 16.62 6.78 26.37
CA SER A 92 16.35 6.57 24.96
C SER A 92 17.18 5.44 24.38
N ASP A 93 16.52 4.49 23.70
CA ASP A 93 17.19 3.45 22.92
C ASP A 93 17.53 4.00 21.52
N GLU A 94 18.70 4.65 21.43
CA GLU A 94 19.21 5.23 20.18
C GLU A 94 19.31 4.19 19.04
N ILE A 95 19.64 2.93 19.36
CA ILE A 95 19.75 1.87 18.36
C ILE A 95 18.38 1.52 17.80
N SER A 96 17.35 1.46 18.65
CA SER A 96 15.98 1.24 18.21
C SER A 96 15.49 2.40 17.33
N ILE A 97 15.77 3.64 17.73
CA ILE A 97 15.42 4.85 16.95
C ILE A 97 16.11 4.81 15.58
N GLU A 98 17.40 4.46 15.55
CA GLU A 98 18.18 4.38 14.32
C GLU A 98 17.65 3.32 13.35
N ARG A 99 17.31 2.15 13.88
CA ARG A 99 16.71 1.07 13.09
C ARG A 99 15.37 1.49 12.50
N GLU A 100 14.53 2.12 13.31
CA GLU A 100 13.19 2.52 12.90
C GLU A 100 13.23 3.54 11.76
N TYR A 101 14.03 4.61 11.87
CA TYR A 101 14.03 5.61 10.78
C TYR A 101 14.63 5.05 9.48
N LYS A 102 15.62 4.14 9.55
CA LYS A 102 16.19 3.47 8.36
C LYS A 102 15.19 2.56 7.67
N GLU A 103 14.39 1.83 8.45
CA GLU A 103 13.30 1.02 7.93
C GLU A 103 12.24 1.88 7.24
N ILE A 104 11.86 2.99 7.88
CA ILE A 104 10.90 3.96 7.33
C ILE A 104 11.43 4.58 6.03
N ASP A 105 12.71 4.98 5.98
CA ASP A 105 13.33 5.51 4.76
C ASP A 105 13.27 4.50 3.61
N TYR A 106 13.54 3.23 3.90
CA TYR A 106 13.41 2.16 2.91
C TYR A 106 11.97 1.96 2.42
N TYR A 107 10.98 2.02 3.32
CA TYR A 107 9.55 1.98 2.94
C TYR A 107 9.13 3.20 2.10
N ILE A 108 9.62 4.39 2.44
CA ILE A 108 9.39 5.61 1.64
C ILE A 108 9.93 5.42 0.23
N TYR A 109 11.16 4.93 0.08
CA TYR A 109 11.75 4.64 -1.23
C TYR A 109 10.87 3.66 -2.03
N LYS A 110 10.50 2.53 -1.44
CA LYS A 110 9.70 1.49 -2.12
C LYS A 110 8.30 1.95 -2.49
N GLN A 111 7.63 2.70 -1.62
CA GLN A 111 6.29 3.19 -1.90
C GLN A 111 6.28 4.32 -2.93
N ASN A 112 7.36 5.10 -3.05
CA ASN A 112 7.54 6.02 -4.17
C ASN A 112 7.72 5.27 -5.51
N GLU A 113 8.50 4.18 -5.55
CA GLU A 113 8.61 3.33 -6.76
C GLU A 113 7.23 2.79 -7.19
N LEU A 114 6.43 2.32 -6.22
CA LEU A 114 5.06 1.87 -6.47
C LEU A 114 4.16 3.02 -6.94
N LEU A 115 4.22 4.19 -6.30
CA LEU A 115 3.39 5.34 -6.65
C LEU A 115 3.65 5.78 -8.08
N ASN A 116 4.91 5.85 -8.50
CA ASN A 116 5.29 6.20 -9.87
C ASN A 116 4.75 5.16 -10.87
N LEU A 117 4.94 3.86 -10.58
CA LEU A 117 4.42 2.78 -11.43
C LEU A 117 2.90 2.87 -11.64
N PHE A 118 2.14 3.10 -10.57
CA PHE A 118 0.69 3.19 -10.65
C PHE A 118 0.22 4.50 -11.29
N THR A 119 0.97 5.59 -11.14
CA THR A 119 0.72 6.85 -11.83
C THR A 119 0.91 6.70 -13.34
N ASP A 120 1.97 6.01 -13.77
CA ASP A 120 2.19 5.68 -15.19
C ASP A 120 1.08 4.81 -15.76
N PHE A 121 0.61 3.81 -14.99
CA PHE A 121 -0.54 2.99 -15.41
C PHE A 121 -1.81 3.82 -15.57
N LYS A 122 -2.04 4.78 -14.69
CA LYS A 122 -3.19 5.68 -14.80
C LYS A 122 -3.13 6.50 -16.08
N GLN A 123 -1.98 7.11 -16.39
CA GLN A 123 -1.79 7.95 -17.57
C GLN A 123 -1.92 7.17 -18.89
N LYS A 124 -1.45 5.92 -18.93
CA LYS A 124 -1.56 5.05 -20.13
C LYS A 124 -2.96 4.46 -20.34
N SER A 125 -3.83 4.56 -19.33
CA SER A 125 -5.20 4.02 -19.37
C SER A 125 -6.26 5.11 -19.59
N GLU A 126 -5.84 6.36 -19.75
CA GLU A 126 -6.64 7.53 -20.13
C GLU A 126 -6.46 7.83 -21.62
#